data_AF-A0A520EI66-F1
#
_entry.id   AF-A0A520EI66-F1
#
_cell.length_a   1.000
_cell.length_b   1.000
_cell.length_c   1.000
_cell.angle_alpha   90.00
_cell.angle_beta   90.00
_cell.angle_gamma   90.00
#
_symmetry.space_group_name_H-M   'P 1'
#
loop_
_entity.id
_entity.type
_entity.pdbx_description
1 polymer ?
#
loop_
_entity_poly.entity_id
_entity_poly.type
_entity_poly.pdbx_seq_one_letter_code
_entity_poly.pdbx_strand_id
1 'polypeptide(L)'
;YIRKANVVAGEAGGITQHIGAYMVTTPSGKKVTFLDTPGHEAFTAMRARGAKVADIAIIVIAADDAVMPQTKEAINHAQAAGVPLVFAFTKVDKPGANADKVREQLSVMNILVEDWGGKYQSQEISSKSGLNVDLLLDKVLLEAELLELKANPNKRATGSVIESALDKGRGIVTTVLVQAGTLRVGDPILAGSYSGRVKALTNERGMKVESAGPSQPVQVLGMQGAPTAGDRFNALESETEARDIANKRMQLQREQGLRTQKHITLDEIGRRLAIGNFKELNIIVKGDVDGSIEALADSLLKLSTEQIQINIISKGVGQISESDVLLASASDAIIIGFQVRPSTGARKLAEAEQIDIRLYSIIYDAINEIKSAMEGMLDPEFEEKIVANVEIRETFKITKVGTIAGCMVLDGKITRNSKIRIVRDGVVVYTGELASLKRFKDDVKEVNKGYECGLNIQNFNNIEVGDIVEAYEQVEVARKL
;
A
#
# COMPACT_ATOMS: atom_id res chain seq x y z
N TYR A 1 -17.98 21.10 2.05
CA TYR A 1 -19.23 21.90 1.98
C TYR A 1 -20.16 21.62 3.15
N ILE A 2 -20.63 20.38 3.35
CA ILE A 2 -21.61 20.00 4.40
C ILE A 2 -21.18 20.42 5.81
N ARG A 3 -19.94 20.13 6.22
CA ARG A 3 -19.39 20.55 7.53
C ARG A 3 -19.06 22.05 7.63
N LYS A 4 -19.07 22.80 6.51
CA LYS A 4 -18.47 24.14 6.35
C LYS A 4 -17.05 24.24 6.93
N ALA A 5 -16.29 23.14 6.86
CA ALA A 5 -14.91 23.05 7.32
C ALA A 5 -14.00 22.61 6.15
N ASN A 6 -12.79 23.16 6.09
CA ASN A 6 -11.79 22.81 5.08
C ASN A 6 -10.79 21.80 5.64
N VAL A 7 -11.22 20.54 5.76
CA VAL A 7 -10.41 19.45 6.34
C VAL A 7 -9.22 19.09 5.43
N VAL A 8 -9.45 19.08 4.11
CA VAL A 8 -8.46 18.70 3.08
C VAL A 8 -7.21 19.58 3.09
N ALA A 9 -7.32 20.85 3.51
CA ALA A 9 -6.17 21.75 3.59
C ALA A 9 -5.23 21.45 4.77
N GLY A 10 -5.68 20.69 5.78
CA GLY A 10 -4.88 20.32 6.94
C GLY A 10 -4.16 18.97 6.82
N GLU A 11 -4.50 18.16 5.80
CA GLU A 11 -3.95 16.82 5.61
C GLU A 11 -2.78 16.83 4.62
N ALA A 12 -1.70 16.12 4.97
CA ALA A 12 -0.54 15.99 4.09
C ALA A 12 -0.93 15.26 2.80
N GLY A 13 -0.50 15.79 1.65
CA GLY A 13 -0.81 15.23 0.34
C GLY A 13 -2.22 15.58 -0.20
N GLY A 14 -3.01 16.37 0.53
CA GLY A 14 -4.35 16.80 0.10
C GLY A 14 -5.36 15.65 -0.04
N ILE A 15 -5.10 14.53 0.64
CA ILE A 15 -5.97 13.35 0.68
C ILE A 15 -6.21 12.92 2.13
N THR A 16 -7.40 12.38 2.38
CA THR A 16 -7.77 11.80 3.67
C THR A 16 -7.13 10.43 3.83
N GLN A 17 -6.38 10.24 4.91
CA GLN A 17 -5.57 9.04 5.20
C GLN A 17 -6.01 8.30 6.48
N HIS A 18 -7.03 8.82 7.16
CA HIS A 18 -7.61 8.30 8.40
C HIS A 18 -9.13 8.23 8.28
N ILE A 19 -9.79 7.40 9.11
CA ILE A 19 -11.26 7.32 9.10
C ILE A 19 -11.84 8.36 10.07
N GLY A 20 -12.67 9.26 9.53
CA GLY A 20 -13.33 10.31 10.29
C GLY A 20 -14.79 9.99 10.57
N ALA A 21 -15.29 10.42 11.73
CA ALA A 21 -16.73 10.42 12.01
C ALA A 21 -17.16 11.81 12.48
N TYR A 22 -18.20 12.36 11.87
CA TYR A 22 -18.73 13.67 12.27
C TYR A 22 -20.24 13.74 12.13
N MET A 23 -20.89 14.47 13.03
CA MET A 23 -22.32 14.67 13.02
C MET A 23 -22.68 16.05 12.48
N VAL A 24 -23.70 16.10 11.64
CA VAL A 24 -24.22 17.32 11.03
C VAL A 24 -25.71 17.44 11.36
N THR A 25 -26.14 18.65 11.66
CA THR A 25 -27.57 18.97 11.77
C THR A 25 -28.01 19.57 10.44
N THR A 26 -28.96 18.90 9.80
CA THR A 26 -29.57 19.35 8.55
C THR A 26 -30.44 20.59 8.77
N PRO A 27 -30.78 21.37 7.72
CA PRO A 27 -31.67 22.53 7.84
C PRO A 27 -33.04 22.18 8.43
N SER A 28 -33.51 20.94 8.23
CA SER A 28 -34.76 20.42 8.81
C SER A 28 -34.65 20.03 10.29
N GLY A 29 -33.49 20.22 10.93
CA GLY A 29 -33.24 19.91 12.33
C GLY A 29 -32.88 18.45 12.61
N LYS A 30 -32.93 17.57 11.60
CA LYS A 30 -32.52 16.16 11.73
C LYS A 30 -30.99 16.05 11.80
N LYS A 31 -30.50 15.11 12.61
CA LYS A 31 -29.06 14.86 12.78
C LYS A 31 -28.64 13.66 11.93
N VAL A 32 -27.57 13.82 11.15
CA VAL A 32 -26.99 12.78 10.31
C VAL A 32 -25.51 12.65 10.66
N THR A 33 -25.04 11.44 10.85
CA THR A 33 -23.62 11.15 11.10
C THR A 33 -22.98 10.63 9.83
N PHE A 34 -21.90 11.29 9.42
CA PHE A 34 -21.08 10.90 8.29
C PHE A 34 -19.85 10.15 8.77
N LEU A 35 -19.57 9.03 8.12
CA LEU A 35 -18.30 8.33 8.19
C LEU A 35 -17.54 8.64 6.89
N ASP A 36 -16.34 9.18 7.04
CA ASP A 36 -15.46 9.53 5.92
C ASP A 36 -14.28 8.57 5.90
N THR A 37 -14.15 7.80 4.82
CA THR A 37 -13.12 6.78 4.67
C THR A 37 -12.20 7.11 3.49
N PRO A 38 -10.88 6.87 3.60
CA PRO A 38 -9.97 7.03 2.48
C PRO A 38 -10.36 6.21 1.23
N GLY A 39 -10.32 6.86 0.06
CA GLY A 39 -10.64 6.23 -1.23
C GLY A 39 -9.51 5.40 -1.86
N HIS A 40 -8.30 5.46 -1.31
CA HIS A 40 -7.14 4.77 -1.87
C HIS A 40 -7.20 3.25 -1.61
N GLU A 41 -6.81 2.45 -2.61
CA GLU A 41 -6.67 0.99 -2.57
C GLU A 41 -6.07 0.41 -1.27
N ALA A 42 -5.02 1.03 -0.70
CA ALA A 42 -4.38 0.60 0.55
C ALA A 42 -5.36 0.52 1.73
N PHE A 43 -6.44 1.30 1.70
CA PHE A 43 -7.44 1.40 2.77
C PHE A 43 -8.71 0.55 2.52
N THR A 44 -8.60 -0.49 1.70
CA THR A 44 -9.68 -1.47 1.43
C THR A 44 -10.35 -1.97 2.71
N ALA A 45 -9.55 -2.40 3.71
CA ALA A 45 -10.06 -2.90 4.98
C ALA A 45 -10.82 -1.82 5.78
N MET A 46 -10.44 -0.55 5.66
CA MET A 46 -11.18 0.54 6.31
C MET A 46 -12.53 0.77 5.66
N ARG A 47 -12.61 0.75 4.32
CA ARG A 47 -13.89 0.88 3.59
C ARG A 47 -14.85 -0.25 3.95
N ALA A 48 -14.36 -1.50 3.98
CA ALA A 48 -15.16 -2.66 4.38
C ALA A 48 -15.72 -2.51 5.81
N ARG A 49 -14.93 -1.94 6.74
CA ARG A 49 -15.37 -1.65 8.12
C ARG A 49 -16.40 -0.52 8.15
N GLY A 50 -16.13 0.60 7.48
CA GLY A 50 -17.06 1.73 7.38
C GLY A 50 -18.42 1.29 6.81
N ALA A 51 -18.41 0.47 5.76
CA ALA A 51 -19.63 -0.08 5.17
C ALA A 51 -20.43 -0.95 6.15
N LYS A 52 -19.80 -1.75 7.02
CA LYS A 52 -20.51 -2.56 8.03
C LYS A 52 -21.08 -1.74 9.18
N VAL A 53 -20.55 -0.54 9.41
CA VAL A 53 -20.94 0.32 10.53
C VAL A 53 -22.02 1.33 10.12
N ALA A 54 -22.02 1.74 8.85
CA ALA A 54 -22.98 2.69 8.30
C ALA A 54 -24.34 2.04 7.99
N ASP A 55 -25.41 2.80 8.17
CA ASP A 55 -26.77 2.38 7.78
C ASP A 55 -27.04 2.60 6.28
N ILE A 56 -26.35 3.57 5.66
CA ILE A 56 -26.49 3.95 4.24
C ILE A 56 -25.09 4.26 3.69
N ALA A 57 -24.81 3.84 2.46
CA ALA A 57 -23.56 4.11 1.76
C ALA A 57 -23.77 5.09 0.59
N ILE A 58 -23.03 6.20 0.61
CA ILE A 58 -23.03 7.18 -0.48
C ILE A 58 -21.82 6.92 -1.39
N ILE A 59 -22.09 6.55 -2.64
CA ILE A 59 -21.04 6.31 -3.64
C ILE A 59 -20.88 7.55 -4.50
N VAL A 60 -19.75 8.25 -4.33
CA VAL A 60 -19.43 9.45 -5.10
C VAL A 60 -18.68 9.05 -6.37
N ILE A 61 -19.20 9.45 -7.53
CA ILE A 61 -18.61 9.17 -8.85
C ILE A 61 -18.44 10.49 -9.59
N ALA A 62 -17.27 10.72 -10.17
CA ALA A 62 -17.02 11.92 -10.94
C ALA A 62 -17.69 11.83 -12.31
N ALA A 63 -18.51 12.81 -12.67
CA ALA A 63 -19.20 12.85 -13.96
C ALA A 63 -18.26 13.19 -15.14
N ASP A 64 -17.07 13.73 -14.87
CA ASP A 64 -16.02 13.96 -15.88
C ASP A 64 -15.15 12.71 -16.15
N ASP A 65 -15.47 11.60 -15.49
CA ASP A 65 -14.67 10.37 -15.51
C ASP A 65 -15.54 9.11 -15.66
N ALA A 66 -14.91 7.94 -15.70
CA ALA A 66 -15.57 6.64 -15.70
C ALA A 66 -15.71 6.04 -14.28
N VAL A 67 -16.53 4.99 -14.15
CA VAL A 67 -16.60 4.16 -12.95
C VAL A 67 -15.27 3.42 -12.75
N MET A 68 -14.42 3.98 -11.90
CA MET A 68 -13.07 3.48 -11.62
C MET A 68 -13.08 2.16 -10.84
N PRO A 69 -11.98 1.37 -10.88
CA PRO A 69 -11.86 0.14 -10.09
C PRO A 69 -12.14 0.33 -8.60
N GLN A 70 -11.68 1.44 -7.99
CA GLN A 70 -11.94 1.74 -6.58
C GLN A 70 -13.43 1.99 -6.30
N THR A 71 -14.16 2.60 -7.26
CA THR A 71 -15.61 2.78 -7.17
C THR A 71 -16.32 1.44 -7.19
N LYS A 72 -15.91 0.52 -8.08
CA LYS A 72 -16.47 -0.84 -8.15
C LYS A 72 -16.23 -1.60 -6.84
N GLU A 73 -15.03 -1.46 -6.28
CA GLU A 73 -14.68 -2.07 -5.00
C GLU A 73 -15.54 -1.51 -3.85
N ALA A 74 -15.75 -0.19 -3.77
CA ALA A 74 -16.60 0.43 -2.76
C ALA A 74 -18.06 -0.03 -2.86
N ILE A 75 -18.59 -0.15 -4.09
CA ILE A 75 -19.92 -0.71 -4.35
C ILE A 75 -20.00 -2.16 -3.84
N ASN A 76 -19.00 -2.98 -4.14
CA ASN A 76 -18.97 -4.38 -3.72
C ASN A 76 -18.96 -4.51 -2.19
N HIS A 77 -18.20 -3.69 -1.47
CA HIS A 77 -18.19 -3.71 0.01
C HIS A 77 -19.55 -3.34 0.61
N ALA A 78 -20.20 -2.32 0.07
CA ALA A 78 -21.52 -1.90 0.53
C ALA A 78 -22.60 -2.94 0.21
N GLN A 79 -22.58 -3.55 -0.98
CA GLN A 79 -23.48 -4.65 -1.34
C GLN A 79 -23.24 -5.89 -0.46
N ALA A 80 -21.98 -6.26 -0.20
CA ALA A 80 -21.64 -7.37 0.68
C ALA A 80 -22.05 -7.12 2.14
N ALA A 81 -22.06 -5.87 2.58
CA ALA A 81 -22.57 -5.46 3.89
C ALA A 81 -24.10 -5.37 3.94
N GLY A 82 -24.80 -5.47 2.80
CA GLY A 82 -26.26 -5.35 2.72
C GLY A 82 -26.77 -3.92 2.93
N VAL A 83 -25.91 -2.92 2.71
CA VAL A 83 -26.22 -1.51 2.96
C VAL A 83 -26.84 -0.86 1.72
N PRO A 84 -27.96 -0.13 1.85
CA PRO A 84 -28.54 0.63 0.75
C PRO A 84 -27.56 1.64 0.16
N LEU A 85 -27.61 1.77 -1.18
CA LEU A 85 -26.69 2.59 -1.95
C LEU A 85 -27.41 3.84 -2.47
N VAL A 86 -26.81 5.00 -2.25
CA VAL A 86 -27.18 6.27 -2.86
C VAL A 86 -26.01 6.77 -3.71
N PHE A 87 -26.23 7.05 -4.98
CA PHE A 87 -25.20 7.52 -5.90
C PHE A 87 -25.16 9.05 -5.98
N ALA A 88 -23.97 9.63 -5.87
CA ALA A 88 -23.75 11.06 -6.02
C ALA A 88 -22.80 11.31 -7.21
N PHE A 89 -23.32 11.90 -8.30
CA PHE A 89 -22.52 12.25 -9.47
C PHE A 89 -21.93 13.65 -9.27
N THR A 90 -20.63 13.73 -9.02
CA THR A 90 -19.93 14.99 -8.70
C THR A 90 -19.30 15.65 -9.94
N LYS A 91 -18.89 16.91 -9.80
CA LYS A 91 -18.26 17.76 -10.83
C LYS A 91 -19.13 18.06 -12.05
N VAL A 92 -20.46 18.08 -11.89
CA VAL A 92 -21.40 18.46 -12.97
C VAL A 92 -21.24 19.90 -13.45
N ASP A 93 -20.52 20.73 -12.69
CA ASP A 93 -20.14 22.09 -13.08
C ASP A 93 -19.07 22.16 -14.18
N LYS A 94 -18.41 21.05 -14.50
CA LYS A 94 -17.37 21.03 -15.55
C LYS A 94 -17.97 20.88 -16.95
N PRO A 95 -17.45 21.59 -17.96
CA PRO A 95 -17.96 21.55 -19.33
C PRO A 95 -17.81 20.19 -20.04
N GLY A 96 -17.07 19.23 -19.47
CA GLY A 96 -16.95 17.85 -19.98
C GLY A 96 -17.65 16.80 -19.13
N ALA A 97 -18.46 17.20 -18.15
CA ALA A 97 -19.19 16.28 -17.28
C ALA A 97 -20.35 15.62 -18.05
N ASN A 98 -20.43 14.30 -17.99
CA ASN A 98 -21.51 13.51 -18.59
C ASN A 98 -22.01 12.47 -17.58
N ALA A 99 -23.06 12.83 -16.85
CA ALA A 99 -23.69 11.94 -15.88
C ALA A 99 -24.37 10.73 -16.55
N ASP A 100 -24.87 10.88 -17.78
CA ASP A 100 -25.53 9.78 -18.51
C ASP A 100 -24.56 8.65 -18.85
N LYS A 101 -23.30 8.98 -19.17
CA LYS A 101 -22.23 7.99 -19.36
C LYS A 101 -21.97 7.19 -18.07
N VAL A 102 -22.04 7.83 -16.91
CA VAL A 102 -21.89 7.14 -15.62
C VAL A 102 -23.10 6.21 -15.37
N ARG A 103 -24.32 6.67 -15.68
CA ARG A 103 -25.55 5.85 -15.59
C ARG A 103 -25.47 4.60 -16.48
N GLU A 104 -24.99 4.76 -17.72
CA GLU A 104 -24.79 3.64 -18.66
C GLU A 104 -23.80 2.60 -18.09
N GLN A 105 -22.67 3.05 -17.55
CA GLN A 105 -21.67 2.16 -16.95
C GLN A 105 -22.18 1.43 -15.71
N LEU A 106 -22.98 2.09 -14.87
CA LEU A 106 -23.64 1.46 -13.72
C LEU A 106 -24.68 0.43 -14.18
N SER A 107 -25.42 0.71 -15.25
CA SER A 107 -26.38 -0.23 -15.83
C SER A 107 -25.71 -1.53 -16.31
N VAL A 108 -24.55 -1.44 -16.95
CA VAL A 108 -23.73 -2.61 -17.34
C VAL A 108 -23.32 -3.46 -16.12
N MET A 109 -23.20 -2.84 -14.95
CA MET A 109 -22.92 -3.53 -13.68
C MET A 109 -24.18 -4.04 -12.96
N ASN A 110 -25.34 -4.05 -13.64
CA ASN A 110 -26.66 -4.36 -13.07
C ASN A 110 -27.09 -3.41 -11.93
N ILE A 111 -26.59 -2.17 -11.95
CA ILE A 111 -26.95 -1.12 -11.01
C ILE A 111 -27.79 -0.09 -11.77
N LEU A 112 -29.10 -0.31 -11.79
CA LEU A 112 -30.04 0.59 -12.44
C LEU A 112 -30.44 1.71 -11.46
N VAL A 113 -30.21 2.96 -11.86
CA VAL A 113 -30.58 4.15 -11.09
C VAL A 113 -32.03 4.56 -11.31
N GLU A 114 -32.59 5.31 -10.35
CA GLU A 114 -33.98 5.78 -10.30
C GLU A 114 -34.40 6.50 -11.59
N ASP A 115 -33.55 7.37 -12.13
CA ASP A 115 -33.82 8.14 -13.37
C ASP A 115 -34.13 7.23 -14.57
N TRP A 116 -33.66 5.99 -14.55
CA TRP A 116 -33.83 4.98 -15.61
C TRP A 116 -34.81 3.87 -15.19
N GLY A 117 -35.65 4.12 -14.18
CA GLY A 117 -36.63 3.15 -13.66
C GLY A 117 -36.04 2.08 -12.75
N GLY A 118 -34.84 2.31 -12.21
CA GLY A 118 -34.16 1.41 -11.29
C GLY A 118 -34.49 1.64 -9.82
N LYS A 119 -33.84 0.86 -8.95
CA LYS A 119 -34.05 0.91 -7.48
C LYS A 119 -33.10 1.86 -6.75
N TYR A 120 -31.98 2.23 -7.37
CA TYR A 120 -30.92 2.97 -6.69
C TYR A 120 -31.11 4.47 -6.87
N GLN A 121 -31.20 5.22 -5.77
CA GLN A 121 -31.31 6.68 -5.84
C GLN A 121 -30.00 7.28 -6.39
N SER A 122 -30.12 8.28 -7.28
CA SER A 122 -28.99 9.05 -7.80
C SER A 122 -29.25 10.55 -7.70
N GLN A 123 -28.19 11.33 -7.45
CA GLN A 123 -28.25 12.79 -7.48
C GLN A 123 -26.99 13.39 -8.11
N GLU A 124 -27.21 14.31 -9.05
CA GLU A 124 -26.16 15.14 -9.64
C GLU A 124 -25.82 16.32 -8.71
N ILE A 125 -24.54 16.47 -8.34
CA ILE A 125 -24.04 17.47 -7.38
C ILE A 125 -22.76 18.16 -7.88
N SER A 126 -22.48 19.36 -7.34
CA SER A 126 -21.15 19.96 -7.41
C SER A 126 -20.59 20.14 -6.00
N SER A 127 -19.51 19.42 -5.68
CA SER A 127 -18.83 19.53 -4.38
C SER A 127 -18.15 20.88 -4.16
N LYS A 128 -17.87 21.63 -5.24
CA LYS A 128 -17.18 22.93 -5.18
C LYS A 128 -18.14 24.09 -4.95
N SER A 129 -19.20 24.18 -5.76
CA SER A 129 -20.22 25.23 -5.61
C SER A 129 -21.26 24.88 -4.54
N GLY A 130 -21.41 23.59 -4.20
CA GLY A 130 -22.46 23.09 -3.33
C GLY A 130 -23.79 22.84 -4.03
N LEU A 131 -23.83 22.93 -5.37
CA LEU A 131 -25.04 22.71 -6.15
C LEU A 131 -25.63 21.32 -5.85
N ASN A 132 -26.94 21.29 -5.57
CA ASN A 132 -27.75 20.09 -5.31
C ASN A 132 -27.31 19.22 -4.11
N VAL A 133 -26.40 19.70 -3.26
CA VAL A 133 -26.00 18.94 -2.06
C VAL A 133 -27.17 18.79 -1.10
N ASP A 134 -28.06 19.79 -1.01
CA ASP A 134 -29.26 19.71 -0.16
C ASP A 134 -30.22 18.62 -0.67
N LEU A 135 -30.40 18.50 -1.99
CA LEU A 135 -31.22 17.43 -2.60
C LEU A 135 -30.65 16.04 -2.33
N LEU A 136 -29.32 15.89 -2.35
CA LEU A 136 -28.67 14.63 -1.97
C LEU A 136 -28.96 14.28 -0.51
N LEU A 137 -28.92 15.25 0.40
CA LEU A 137 -29.23 15.03 1.81
C LEU A 137 -30.70 14.62 2.01
N ASP A 138 -31.63 15.25 1.28
CA ASP A 138 -33.05 14.89 1.35
C ASP A 138 -33.29 13.44 0.87
N LYS A 139 -32.63 13.03 -0.23
CA LYS A 139 -32.65 11.64 -0.72
C LYS A 139 -32.10 10.64 0.30
N VAL A 140 -30.97 10.96 0.94
CA VAL A 140 -30.39 10.11 2.00
C VAL A 140 -31.33 10.02 3.22
N LEU A 141 -31.96 11.12 3.61
CA LEU A 141 -32.94 11.13 4.70
C LEU A 141 -34.18 10.29 4.36
N LEU A 142 -34.65 10.35 3.12
CA LEU A 142 -35.77 9.53 2.65
C LEU A 142 -35.43 8.04 2.72
N GLU A 143 -34.24 7.66 2.27
CA GLU A 143 -33.78 6.26 2.36
C GLU A 143 -33.68 5.80 3.84
N ALA A 144 -33.24 6.67 4.74
CA ALA A 144 -33.20 6.37 6.17
C ALA A 144 -34.60 6.19 6.79
N GLU A 145 -35.60 6.93 6.31
CA GLU A 145 -36.99 6.77 6.74
C GLU A 145 -37.60 5.44 6.28
N LEU A 146 -37.28 5.00 5.07
CA LEU A 146 -37.71 3.70 4.53
C LEU A 146 -37.16 2.51 5.33
N LEU A 147 -35.96 2.67 5.93
CA LEU A 147 -35.33 1.64 6.75
C LEU A 147 -35.93 1.52 8.17
N GLU A 148 -36.77 2.47 8.60
CA GLU A 148 -37.34 2.54 9.95
C GLU A 148 -36.31 2.32 11.08
N LEU A 149 -35.15 2.99 11.00
CA LEU A 149 -34.05 2.81 11.95
C LEU A 149 -34.50 3.11 13.39
N LYS A 150 -34.34 2.12 14.28
CA LYS A 150 -34.74 2.18 15.70
C LYS A 150 -33.56 1.83 16.60
N ALA A 151 -33.33 2.65 17.63
CA ALA A 151 -32.33 2.40 18.65
C ALA A 151 -32.89 2.67 20.05
N ASN A 152 -32.53 1.82 21.02
CA ASN A 152 -32.93 2.01 22.42
C ASN A 152 -31.82 2.77 23.18
N PRO A 153 -32.06 4.02 23.63
CA PRO A 153 -31.07 4.81 24.38
C PRO A 153 -30.96 4.41 25.86
N ASN A 154 -31.95 3.70 26.40
CA ASN A 154 -32.08 3.40 27.84
C ASN A 154 -31.34 2.12 28.27
N LYS A 155 -30.46 1.59 27.43
CA LYS A 155 -29.59 0.46 27.76
C LYS A 155 -28.13 0.91 27.78
N ARG A 156 -27.23 0.01 28.17
CA ARG A 156 -25.80 0.25 28.10
C ARG A 156 -25.33 0.45 26.67
N ALA A 157 -24.33 1.32 26.53
CA ALA A 157 -23.75 1.63 25.24
C ALA A 157 -23.13 0.41 24.58
N THR A 158 -23.47 0.22 23.32
CA THR A 158 -22.85 -0.74 22.42
C THR A 158 -22.61 -0.04 21.10
N GLY A 159 -21.51 -0.37 20.44
CA GLY A 159 -21.20 0.20 19.15
C GLY A 159 -19.89 -0.31 18.60
N SER A 160 -19.30 0.47 17.70
CA SER A 160 -18.08 0.07 17.00
C SER A 160 -16.97 1.11 17.17
N VAL A 161 -15.74 0.64 17.30
CA VAL A 161 -14.54 1.48 17.27
C VAL A 161 -14.34 1.94 15.83
N ILE A 162 -14.24 3.25 15.63
CA ILE A 162 -13.94 3.85 14.34
C ILE A 162 -12.42 3.93 14.18
N GLU A 163 -11.73 4.51 15.15
CA GLU A 163 -10.28 4.69 15.09
C GLU A 163 -9.67 4.80 16.51
N SER A 164 -8.42 4.40 16.65
CA SER A 164 -7.64 4.54 17.88
C SER A 164 -6.33 5.25 17.60
N ALA A 165 -5.97 6.20 18.47
CA ALA A 165 -4.75 6.97 18.38
C ALA A 165 -4.09 7.14 19.77
N LEU A 166 -2.78 7.40 19.78
CA LEU A 166 -2.06 7.74 21.01
C LEU A 166 -1.85 9.25 21.08
N ASP A 167 -2.48 9.91 22.05
CA ASP A 167 -2.31 11.35 22.30
C ASP A 167 -1.26 11.60 23.40
N LYS A 168 -0.34 12.54 23.13
CA LYS A 168 0.77 12.86 24.04
C LYS A 168 0.25 13.50 25.31
N GLY A 169 0.49 12.85 26.45
CA GLY A 169 0.10 13.34 27.77
C GLY A 169 -1.33 13.01 28.19
N ARG A 170 -2.22 12.64 27.25
CA ARG A 170 -3.58 12.16 27.58
C ARG A 170 -3.65 10.63 27.61
N GLY A 171 -2.82 9.96 26.81
CA GLY A 171 -2.85 8.51 26.64
C GLY A 171 -3.67 8.11 25.41
N ILE A 172 -4.25 6.93 25.45
CA ILE A 172 -4.95 6.38 24.29
C ILE A 172 -6.34 6.99 24.16
N VAL A 173 -6.60 7.56 22.98
CA VAL A 173 -7.88 8.11 22.58
C VAL A 173 -8.50 7.22 21.52
N THR A 174 -9.76 6.85 21.73
CA THR A 174 -10.48 5.95 20.83
C THR A 174 -11.75 6.63 20.36
N THR A 175 -11.88 6.86 19.06
CA THR A 175 -13.11 7.34 18.44
C THR A 175 -14.06 6.16 18.28
N VAL A 176 -15.24 6.25 18.88
CA VAL A 176 -16.28 5.21 18.82
C VAL A 176 -17.57 5.79 18.26
N LEU A 177 -18.32 4.96 17.54
CA LEU A 177 -19.69 5.26 17.14
C LEU A 177 -20.66 4.46 18.01
N VAL A 178 -21.47 5.15 18.81
CA VAL A 178 -22.50 4.53 19.64
C VAL A 178 -23.66 4.11 18.74
N GLN A 179 -23.97 2.81 18.68
CA GLN A 179 -25.08 2.29 17.86
C GLN A 179 -26.34 2.10 18.68
N ALA A 180 -26.21 1.72 19.95
CA ALA A 180 -27.35 1.59 20.85
C ALA A 180 -26.96 1.84 22.30
N GLY A 181 -27.92 2.27 23.11
CA GLY A 181 -27.68 2.71 24.49
C GLY A 181 -27.09 4.12 24.58
N THR A 182 -26.71 4.50 25.79
CA THR A 182 -26.06 5.80 26.08
C THR A 182 -24.74 5.56 26.78
N LEU A 183 -23.64 6.09 26.24
CA LEU A 183 -22.31 6.04 26.86
C LEU A 183 -22.13 7.26 27.75
N ARG A 184 -21.65 7.06 28.98
CA ARG A 184 -21.44 8.14 29.94
C ARG A 184 -20.01 8.18 30.45
N VAL A 185 -19.60 9.36 30.91
CA VAL A 185 -18.32 9.49 31.64
C VAL A 185 -18.39 8.67 32.92
N GLY A 186 -17.38 7.84 33.15
CA GLY A 186 -17.29 6.94 34.29
C GLY A 186 -17.65 5.49 33.97
N ASP A 187 -18.27 5.19 32.83
CA ASP A 187 -18.66 3.83 32.45
C ASP A 187 -17.43 2.93 32.23
N PRO A 188 -17.44 1.68 32.73
CA PRO A 188 -16.51 0.64 32.31
C PRO A 188 -16.76 0.29 30.85
N ILE A 189 -15.69 0.25 30.04
CA ILE A 189 -15.76 -0.02 28.61
C ILE A 189 -14.81 -1.16 28.24
N LEU A 190 -15.28 -2.04 27.36
CA LEU A 190 -14.53 -3.14 26.78
C LEU A 190 -14.60 -3.02 25.25
N ALA A 191 -13.44 -2.96 24.59
CA ALA A 191 -13.34 -2.98 23.14
C ALA A 191 -12.23 -3.97 22.72
N GLY A 192 -12.59 -4.97 21.92
CA GLY A 192 -11.65 -6.03 21.52
C GLY A 192 -11.05 -6.75 22.73
N SER A 193 -9.72 -6.74 22.81
CA SER A 193 -8.91 -7.32 23.90
C SER A 193 -8.48 -6.28 24.95
N TYR A 194 -9.03 -5.06 24.91
CA TYR A 194 -8.68 -3.99 25.84
C TYR A 194 -9.89 -3.52 26.64
N SER A 195 -9.66 -3.31 27.94
CA SER A 195 -10.64 -2.72 28.85
C SER A 195 -10.19 -1.34 29.32
N GLY A 196 -11.11 -0.53 29.79
CA GLY A 196 -10.82 0.76 30.39
C GLY A 196 -12.03 1.34 31.13
N ARG A 197 -11.84 2.55 31.63
CA ARG A 197 -12.92 3.37 32.20
C ARG A 197 -12.96 4.69 31.45
N VAL A 198 -14.15 5.13 31.05
CA VAL A 198 -14.33 6.41 30.35
C VAL A 198 -13.97 7.56 31.29
N LYS A 199 -12.79 8.16 31.11
CA LYS A 199 -12.32 9.32 31.89
C LYS A 199 -12.88 10.64 31.37
N ALA A 200 -13.03 10.72 30.05
CA ALA A 200 -13.60 11.88 29.39
C ALA A 200 -14.20 11.46 28.04
N LEU A 201 -15.29 12.13 27.65
CA LEU A 201 -15.86 12.05 26.31
C LEU A 201 -15.70 13.41 25.64
N THR A 202 -15.32 13.39 24.37
CA THR A 202 -15.15 14.59 23.54
C THR A 202 -15.85 14.37 22.20
N ASN A 203 -16.55 15.39 21.69
CA ASN A 203 -17.20 15.31 20.37
C ASN A 203 -16.21 15.60 19.22
N GLU A 204 -16.68 15.56 17.97
CA GLU A 204 -15.89 15.79 16.75
C GLU A 204 -15.31 17.22 16.63
N ARG A 205 -15.73 18.15 17.51
CA ARG A 205 -15.23 19.52 17.58
C ARG A 205 -14.26 19.76 18.74
N GLY A 206 -13.89 18.71 19.48
CA GLY A 206 -13.00 18.84 20.63
C GLY A 206 -13.70 19.34 21.91
N MET A 207 -15.03 19.47 21.91
CA MET A 207 -15.79 19.90 23.09
C MET A 207 -16.12 18.69 23.98
N LYS A 208 -15.94 18.86 25.29
CA LYS A 208 -16.29 17.82 26.27
C LYS A 208 -17.79 17.60 26.29
N VAL A 209 -18.19 16.33 26.37
CA VAL A 209 -19.59 15.92 26.53
C VAL A 209 -19.71 14.97 27.72
N GLU A 210 -20.87 14.96 28.38
CA GLU A 210 -21.11 14.10 29.55
C GLU A 210 -21.67 12.73 29.15
N SER A 211 -22.41 12.68 28.04
CA SER A 211 -22.99 11.47 27.49
C SER A 211 -23.08 11.50 25.97
N ALA A 212 -23.16 10.32 25.37
CA ALA A 212 -23.33 10.11 23.94
C ALA A 212 -24.44 9.09 23.68
N GLY A 213 -25.46 9.49 22.92
CA GLY A 213 -26.58 8.62 22.55
C GLY A 213 -26.34 7.84 21.25
N PRO A 214 -27.34 7.11 20.76
CA PRO A 214 -27.26 6.40 19.48
C PRO A 214 -26.94 7.33 18.30
N SER A 215 -26.19 6.81 17.33
CA SER A 215 -25.72 7.48 16.11
C SER A 215 -24.73 8.63 16.35
N GLN A 216 -24.30 8.88 17.59
CA GLN A 216 -23.34 9.93 17.90
C GLN A 216 -21.90 9.38 17.96
N PRO A 217 -20.97 9.91 17.16
CA PRO A 217 -19.55 9.61 17.31
C PRO A 217 -18.96 10.41 18.47
N VAL A 218 -18.15 9.75 19.30
CA VAL A 218 -17.42 10.39 20.40
C VAL A 218 -16.03 9.81 20.55
N GLN A 219 -15.10 10.68 20.96
CA GLN A 219 -13.76 10.28 21.36
C GLN A 219 -13.75 9.95 22.85
N VAL A 220 -13.39 8.71 23.16
CA VAL A 220 -13.26 8.15 24.51
C VAL A 220 -11.80 8.22 24.93
N LEU A 221 -11.57 8.78 26.12
CA LEU A 221 -10.29 8.72 26.80
C LEU A 221 -10.35 7.73 27.97
N GLY A 222 -9.35 6.86 28.10
CA GLY A 222 -9.19 5.99 29.28
C GLY A 222 -9.10 4.48 29.01
N MET A 223 -8.94 4.09 27.75
CA MET A 223 -8.58 2.72 27.37
C MET A 223 -7.13 2.40 27.79
N GLN A 224 -6.87 1.16 28.21
CA GLN A 224 -5.52 0.72 28.59
C GLN A 224 -4.62 0.41 27.38
N GLY A 225 -5.23 0.08 26.23
CA GLY A 225 -4.55 -0.20 24.96
C GLY A 225 -5.34 0.39 23.80
N ALA A 226 -4.76 0.37 22.60
CA ALA A 226 -5.40 0.86 21.40
C ALA A 226 -6.24 -0.28 20.80
N PRO A 227 -7.58 -0.28 20.95
CA PRO A 227 -8.41 -1.29 20.32
C PRO A 227 -8.34 -1.16 18.80
N THR A 228 -8.51 -2.29 18.12
CA THR A 228 -8.43 -2.35 16.67
C THR A 228 -9.64 -1.64 16.06
N ALA A 229 -9.40 -0.87 14.99
CA ALA A 229 -10.51 -0.24 14.27
C ALA A 229 -11.50 -1.30 13.76
N GLY A 230 -12.80 -1.08 13.95
CA GLY A 230 -13.87 -2.03 13.63
C GLY A 230 -14.25 -3.00 14.76
N ASP A 231 -13.51 -3.03 15.87
CA ASP A 231 -13.91 -3.82 17.04
C ASP A 231 -15.23 -3.31 17.63
N ARG A 232 -16.08 -4.25 18.08
CA ARG A 232 -17.27 -3.90 18.84
C ARG A 232 -16.88 -3.51 20.26
N PHE A 233 -17.39 -2.37 20.72
CA PHE A 233 -17.28 -1.96 22.11
C PHE A 233 -18.59 -2.20 22.86
N ASN A 234 -18.47 -2.53 24.15
CA ASN A 234 -19.58 -2.66 25.08
C ASN A 234 -19.26 -1.93 26.38
N ALA A 235 -20.23 -1.17 26.88
CA ALA A 235 -20.22 -0.67 28.25
C ALA A 235 -20.72 -1.77 29.20
N LEU A 236 -20.00 -1.99 30.30
CA LEU A 236 -20.25 -3.06 31.27
C LEU A 236 -20.60 -2.51 32.65
N GLU A 237 -21.00 -3.38 33.57
CA GLU A 237 -21.32 -3.01 34.97
C GLU A 237 -20.08 -2.74 35.78
N SER A 238 -19.09 -3.61 35.61
CA SER A 238 -17.95 -3.70 36.48
C SER A 238 -16.67 -3.60 35.67
N GLU A 239 -15.74 -2.78 36.16
CA GLU A 239 -14.38 -2.72 35.61
C GLU A 239 -13.66 -4.05 35.76
N THR A 240 -13.93 -4.81 36.83
CA THR A 240 -13.33 -6.11 37.08
C THR A 240 -13.75 -7.10 35.99
N GLU A 241 -15.05 -7.17 35.68
CA GLU A 241 -15.57 -8.04 34.63
C GLU A 241 -14.99 -7.68 33.26
N ALA A 242 -14.92 -6.37 32.94
CA ALA A 242 -14.31 -5.89 31.71
C ALA A 242 -12.85 -6.35 31.59
N ARG A 243 -12.08 -6.23 32.68
CA ARG A 243 -10.67 -6.60 32.73
C ARG A 243 -10.46 -8.11 32.58
N ASP A 244 -11.28 -8.92 33.22
CA ASP A 244 -11.18 -10.37 33.15
C ASP A 244 -11.48 -10.89 31.73
N ILE A 245 -12.51 -10.33 31.07
CA ILE A 245 -12.83 -10.66 29.68
C ILE A 245 -11.70 -10.22 28.74
N ALA A 246 -11.17 -9.02 28.93
CA ALA A 246 -10.05 -8.50 28.12
C ALA A 246 -8.81 -9.39 28.23
N ASN A 247 -8.41 -9.76 29.45
CA ASN A 247 -7.27 -10.64 29.71
C ASN A 247 -7.45 -12.01 29.04
N LYS A 248 -8.65 -12.60 29.16
CA LYS A 248 -8.95 -13.89 28.54
C LYS A 248 -8.88 -13.82 27.01
N ARG A 249 -9.38 -12.74 26.40
CA ARG A 249 -9.28 -12.52 24.95
C ARG A 249 -7.83 -12.33 24.49
N MET A 250 -7.04 -11.57 25.25
CA MET A 250 -5.63 -11.36 24.97
C MET A 250 -4.83 -12.67 25.04
N GLN A 251 -5.11 -13.52 26.03
CA GLN A 251 -4.50 -14.85 26.14
C GLN A 251 -4.86 -15.72 24.93
N LEU A 252 -6.14 -15.78 24.55
CA LEU A 252 -6.59 -16.54 23.38
C LEU A 252 -5.95 -16.04 22.08
N GLN A 253 -5.84 -14.72 21.89
CA GLN A 253 -5.15 -14.15 20.74
C GLN A 253 -3.67 -14.52 20.70
N ARG A 254 -2.99 -14.52 21.87
CA ARG A 254 -1.58 -14.92 21.96
C ARG A 254 -1.40 -16.41 21.63
N GLU A 255 -2.28 -17.27 22.12
CA GLU A 255 -2.27 -18.70 21.81
C GLU A 255 -2.55 -18.98 20.33
N GLN A 256 -3.52 -18.26 19.73
CA GLN A 256 -3.80 -18.34 18.30
C GLN A 256 -2.61 -17.85 17.48
N GLY A 257 -2.02 -16.71 17.85
CA GLY A 257 -0.82 -16.16 17.20
C GLY A 257 0.34 -17.15 17.15
N LEU A 258 0.61 -17.81 18.27
CA LEU A 258 1.62 -18.88 18.35
C LEU A 258 1.30 -20.09 17.48
N ARG A 259 0.02 -20.44 17.30
CA ARG A 259 -0.42 -21.53 16.40
C ARG A 259 -0.38 -21.15 14.93
N THR A 260 -0.61 -19.90 14.60
CA THR A 260 -0.54 -19.37 13.22
C THR A 260 0.88 -19.06 12.76
N GLN A 261 1.88 -19.06 13.65
CA GLN A 261 3.27 -19.14 13.23
C GLN A 261 3.44 -20.47 12.50
N LYS A 262 3.37 -20.41 11.16
CA LYS A 262 3.68 -21.55 10.30
C LYS A 262 5.07 -22.01 10.72
N HIS A 263 5.17 -23.21 11.29
CA HIS A 263 6.46 -23.87 11.37
C HIS A 263 6.97 -23.94 9.94
N ILE A 264 8.11 -23.29 9.69
CA ILE A 264 8.77 -23.33 8.39
C ILE A 264 8.97 -24.82 8.09
N THR A 265 8.25 -25.30 7.08
CA THR A 265 8.31 -26.72 6.72
C THR A 265 9.65 -27.01 6.06
N LEU A 266 10.15 -28.24 6.16
CA LEU A 266 11.37 -28.66 5.46
C LEU A 266 11.28 -28.39 3.95
N ASP A 267 10.09 -28.46 3.37
CA ASP A 267 9.85 -28.12 1.96
C ASP A 267 10.02 -26.63 1.68
N GLU A 268 9.57 -25.76 2.59
CA GLU A 268 9.76 -24.31 2.48
C GLU A 268 11.23 -23.92 2.65
N ILE A 269 11.95 -24.58 3.57
CA ILE A 269 13.41 -24.44 3.71
C ILE A 269 14.10 -24.93 2.44
N GLY A 270 13.69 -26.07 1.89
CA GLY A 270 14.22 -26.62 0.63
C GLY A 270 13.98 -25.68 -0.56
N ARG A 271 12.80 -25.05 -0.64
CA ARG A 271 12.48 -24.04 -1.65
C ARG A 271 13.35 -22.79 -1.50
N ARG A 272 13.53 -22.29 -0.28
CA ARG A 272 14.41 -21.15 0.02
C ARG A 272 15.88 -21.45 -0.33
N LEU A 273 16.35 -22.65 0.00
CA LEU A 273 17.69 -23.13 -0.35
C LEU A 273 17.89 -23.30 -1.86
N ALA A 274 16.86 -23.76 -2.59
CA ALA A 274 16.90 -23.93 -4.04
C ALA A 274 16.92 -22.59 -4.80
N ILE A 275 16.29 -21.55 -4.25
CA ILE A 275 16.25 -20.21 -4.87
C ILE A 275 17.60 -19.48 -4.72
N GLY A 276 18.46 -19.87 -3.76
CA GLY A 276 19.84 -19.40 -3.59
C GLY A 276 20.01 -17.93 -3.16
N ASN A 277 19.10 -17.05 -3.61
CA ASN A 277 19.11 -15.60 -3.45
C ASN A 277 17.83 -15.08 -2.77
N PHE A 278 17.34 -15.82 -1.78
CA PHE A 278 16.19 -15.39 -0.99
C PHE A 278 16.65 -14.37 0.07
N LYS A 279 16.09 -13.16 0.05
CA LYS A 279 16.37 -12.08 1.00
C LYS A 279 15.13 -11.77 1.82
N GLU A 280 15.30 -11.53 3.12
CA GLU A 280 14.22 -11.08 3.99
C GLU A 280 14.44 -9.61 4.35
N LEU A 281 13.36 -8.82 4.29
CA LEU A 281 13.36 -7.42 4.72
C LEU A 281 12.46 -7.28 5.94
N ASN A 282 13.08 -7.09 7.10
CA ASN A 282 12.39 -6.92 8.36
C ASN A 282 12.01 -5.45 8.57
N ILE A 283 10.74 -5.20 8.92
CA ILE A 283 10.20 -3.86 9.06
C ILE A 283 9.41 -3.74 10.37
N ILE A 284 9.64 -2.63 11.08
CA ILE A 284 8.82 -2.20 12.21
C ILE A 284 8.03 -0.97 11.79
N VAL A 285 6.71 -1.02 11.98
CA VAL A 285 5.80 0.07 11.57
C VAL A 285 5.25 0.79 12.80
N LYS A 286 5.45 2.10 12.87
CA LYS A 286 4.82 2.97 13.86
C LYS A 286 3.99 4.03 13.16
N GLY A 287 2.80 4.30 13.67
CA GLY A 287 1.91 5.30 13.11
C GLY A 287 1.14 6.06 14.16
N ASP A 288 0.49 7.14 13.77
CA ASP A 288 -0.31 7.99 14.64
C ASP A 288 -1.64 7.34 15.03
N VAL A 289 -2.25 6.62 14.08
CA VAL A 289 -3.51 5.87 14.25
C VAL A 289 -3.37 4.41 13.85
N ASP A 290 -4.15 3.54 14.50
CA ASP A 290 -4.16 2.08 14.26
C ASP A 290 -4.50 1.72 12.81
N GLY A 291 -5.49 2.42 12.24
CA GLY A 291 -5.99 2.12 10.90
C GLY A 291 -4.93 2.31 9.81
N SER A 292 -4.18 3.40 9.84
CA SER A 292 -3.17 3.71 8.81
C SER A 292 -1.97 2.77 8.91
N ILE A 293 -1.62 2.31 10.12
CA ILE A 293 -0.60 1.29 10.33
C ILE A 293 -1.02 -0.03 9.69
N GLU A 294 -2.28 -0.45 9.86
CA GLU A 294 -2.80 -1.68 9.26
C GLU A 294 -2.79 -1.59 7.73
N ALA A 295 -3.27 -0.48 7.18
CA ALA A 295 -3.28 -0.25 5.74
C ALA A 295 -1.86 -0.24 5.13
N LEU A 296 -0.90 0.42 5.81
CA LEU A 296 0.50 0.44 5.39
C LEU A 296 1.11 -0.97 5.49
N ALA A 297 0.88 -1.67 6.60
CA ALA A 297 1.38 -3.02 6.81
C ALA A 297 0.90 -3.99 5.72
N ASP A 298 -0.40 -4.01 5.43
CA ASP A 298 -0.96 -4.86 4.39
C ASP A 298 -0.43 -4.51 3.00
N SER A 299 -0.23 -3.22 2.73
CA SER A 299 0.32 -2.75 1.46
C SER A 299 1.79 -3.16 1.28
N LEU A 300 2.60 -3.07 2.35
CA LEU A 300 3.98 -3.52 2.34
C LEU A 300 4.08 -5.05 2.18
N LEU A 301 3.23 -5.82 2.86
CA LEU A 301 3.21 -7.28 2.71
C LEU A 301 2.91 -7.71 1.27
N LYS A 302 2.00 -7.00 0.58
CA LYS A 302 1.67 -7.25 -0.84
C LYS A 302 2.83 -7.01 -1.81
N LEU A 303 3.85 -6.24 -1.42
CA LEU A 303 5.04 -6.04 -2.24
C LEU A 303 5.98 -7.25 -2.23
N SER A 304 5.78 -8.22 -1.33
CA SER A 304 6.64 -9.41 -1.23
C SER A 304 6.64 -10.21 -2.54
N THR A 305 7.82 -10.66 -2.93
CA THR A 305 8.05 -11.48 -4.12
C THR A 305 8.67 -12.83 -3.74
N GLU A 306 8.89 -13.71 -4.73
CA GLU A 306 9.56 -15.00 -4.47
C GLU A 306 11.03 -14.84 -4.05
N GLN A 307 11.67 -13.72 -4.40
CA GLN A 307 13.08 -13.44 -4.09
C GLN A 307 13.25 -12.59 -2.82
N ILE A 308 12.32 -11.65 -2.57
CA ILE A 308 12.37 -10.77 -1.40
C ILE A 308 11.07 -10.88 -0.62
N GLN A 309 11.15 -11.38 0.62
CA GLN A 309 10.01 -11.45 1.54
C GLN A 309 10.05 -10.29 2.53
N ILE A 310 8.96 -9.52 2.60
CA ILE A 310 8.79 -8.49 3.63
C ILE A 310 8.17 -9.12 4.88
N ASN A 311 8.81 -8.91 6.02
CA ASN A 311 8.35 -9.38 7.32
C ASN A 311 8.08 -8.18 8.25
N ILE A 312 6.85 -8.06 8.74
CA ILE A 312 6.48 -7.04 9.72
C ILE A 312 6.65 -7.62 11.11
N ILE A 313 7.73 -7.24 11.79
CA ILE A 313 8.07 -7.76 13.13
C ILE A 313 7.12 -7.21 14.18
N SER A 314 6.87 -5.90 14.11
CA SER A 314 6.06 -5.20 15.09
C SER A 314 5.35 -4.04 14.44
N LYS A 315 4.09 -3.84 14.85
CA LYS A 315 3.28 -2.69 14.47
C LYS A 315 2.70 -2.06 15.72
N GLY A 316 2.72 -0.73 15.82
CA GLY A 316 2.23 -0.06 17.02
C GLY A 316 1.85 1.40 16.84
N VAL A 317 0.88 1.84 17.63
CA VAL A 317 0.38 3.22 17.63
C VAL A 317 1.26 4.09 18.53
N GLY A 318 1.63 5.26 18.04
CA GLY A 318 2.34 6.29 18.78
C GLY A 318 3.76 6.58 18.29
N GLN A 319 4.43 7.45 19.04
CA GLN A 319 5.81 7.86 18.79
C GLN A 319 6.78 6.67 18.90
N ILE A 320 7.80 6.65 18.03
CA ILE A 320 8.87 5.65 18.05
C ILE A 320 9.65 5.79 19.36
N SER A 321 9.74 4.67 20.09
CA SER A 321 10.34 4.56 21.42
C SER A 321 11.70 3.87 21.38
N GLU A 322 12.48 3.97 22.46
CA GLU A 322 13.78 3.31 22.57
C GLU A 322 13.66 1.78 22.46
N SER A 323 12.57 1.19 22.99
CA SER A 323 12.32 -0.24 22.85
C SER A 323 12.10 -0.68 21.40
N ASP A 324 11.56 0.19 20.55
CA ASP A 324 11.38 -0.11 19.12
C ASP A 324 12.73 -0.14 18.40
N VAL A 325 13.64 0.77 18.77
CA VAL A 325 15.01 0.83 18.27
C VAL A 325 15.82 -0.39 18.72
N LEU A 326 15.69 -0.80 19.98
CA LEU A 326 16.34 -2.04 20.45
C LEU A 326 15.82 -3.28 19.74
N LEU A 327 14.51 -3.36 19.48
CA LEU A 327 13.92 -4.46 18.72
C LEU A 327 14.43 -4.48 17.27
N ALA A 328 14.60 -3.31 16.67
CA ALA A 328 15.18 -3.15 15.34
C ALA A 328 16.63 -3.63 15.30
N SER A 329 17.47 -3.24 16.28
CA SER A 329 18.88 -3.69 16.40
C SER A 329 18.96 -5.21 16.50
N ALA A 330 18.11 -5.80 17.35
CA ALA A 330 18.12 -7.25 17.59
C ALA A 330 17.63 -8.09 16.40
N SER A 331 16.92 -7.50 15.44
CA SER A 331 16.24 -8.22 14.35
C SER A 331 16.64 -7.73 12.95
N ASP A 332 17.66 -6.89 12.85
CA ASP A 332 18.10 -6.23 11.61
C ASP A 332 16.92 -5.60 10.83
N ALA A 333 16.10 -4.83 11.53
CA ALA A 333 14.87 -4.27 10.97
C ALA A 333 14.95 -2.76 10.74
N ILE A 334 14.28 -2.28 9.69
CA ILE A 334 14.12 -0.85 9.41
C ILE A 334 12.87 -0.35 10.12
N ILE A 335 12.91 0.87 10.68
CA ILE A 335 11.74 1.48 11.33
C ILE A 335 11.09 2.48 10.37
N ILE A 336 9.80 2.25 10.10
CA ILE A 336 8.95 3.15 9.33
C ILE A 336 8.00 3.89 10.27
N GLY A 337 8.11 5.21 10.32
CA GLY A 337 7.21 6.10 11.08
C GLY A 337 6.23 6.83 10.16
N PHE A 338 4.94 6.54 10.28
CA PHE A 338 3.88 7.19 9.55
C PHE A 338 3.20 8.29 10.39
N GLN A 339 3.37 9.55 10.01
CA GLN A 339 2.86 10.73 10.72
C GLN A 339 3.28 10.82 12.21
N VAL A 340 4.34 10.09 12.57
CA VAL A 340 4.93 10.07 13.91
C VAL A 340 6.40 10.49 13.86
N ARG A 341 6.93 10.91 15.01
CA ARG A 341 8.34 11.27 15.15
C ARG A 341 8.98 10.42 16.25
N PRO A 342 10.27 10.11 16.18
CA PRO A 342 10.97 9.41 17.27
C PRO A 342 11.09 10.28 18.51
N SER A 343 11.14 9.65 19.68
CA SER A 343 11.51 10.33 20.92
C SER A 343 12.97 10.78 20.86
N THR A 344 13.34 11.76 21.69
CA THR A 344 14.72 12.25 21.74
C THR A 344 15.71 11.13 22.10
N GLY A 345 15.31 10.22 22.99
CA GLY A 345 16.12 9.05 23.36
C GLY A 345 16.21 8.03 22.23
N ALA A 346 15.08 7.72 21.57
CA ALA A 346 15.06 6.81 20.43
C ALA A 346 15.94 7.29 19.26
N ARG A 347 15.94 8.60 18.97
CA ARG A 347 16.82 9.16 17.92
C ARG A 347 18.30 8.97 18.24
N LYS A 348 18.72 9.31 19.46
CA LYS A 348 20.12 9.14 19.88
C LYS A 348 20.56 7.68 19.85
N LEU A 349 19.67 6.78 20.27
CA LEU A 349 19.95 5.34 20.25
C LEU A 349 20.04 4.82 18.81
N ALA A 350 19.17 5.27 17.91
CA ALA A 350 19.21 4.88 16.50
C ALA A 350 20.48 5.36 15.80
N GLU A 351 20.98 6.56 16.12
CA GLU A 351 22.27 7.05 15.63
C GLU A 351 23.46 6.22 16.16
N ALA A 352 23.39 5.80 17.42
CA ALA A 352 24.44 4.98 18.05
C ALA A 352 24.48 3.55 17.49
N GLU A 353 23.32 2.94 17.30
CA GLU A 353 23.14 1.57 16.79
C GLU A 353 23.08 1.51 15.25
N GLN A 354 23.18 2.65 14.56
CA GLN A 354 23.09 2.78 13.10
C GLN A 354 21.80 2.20 12.49
N ILE A 355 20.67 2.38 13.18
CA ILE A 355 19.35 1.93 12.70
C ILE A 355 18.71 3.01 11.84
N ASP A 356 18.26 2.60 10.65
CA ASP A 356 17.49 3.45 9.74
C ASP A 356 16.07 3.70 10.28
N ILE A 357 15.77 4.97 10.53
CA ILE A 357 14.42 5.46 10.81
C ILE A 357 13.95 6.32 9.64
N ARG A 358 12.92 5.86 8.93
CA ARG A 358 12.31 6.58 7.81
C ARG A 358 10.95 7.13 8.22
N LEU A 359 10.70 8.41 7.96
CA LEU A 359 9.49 9.11 8.37
C LEU A 359 8.70 9.55 7.14
N TYR A 360 7.41 9.21 7.11
CA TYR A 360 6.51 9.52 6.01
C TYR A 360 5.25 10.20 6.50
N SER A 361 4.72 11.08 5.66
CA SER A 361 3.39 11.69 5.85
C SER A 361 2.39 11.26 4.78
N ILE A 362 2.85 10.58 3.73
CA ILE A 362 2.03 10.10 2.61
C ILE A 362 2.33 8.62 2.41
N ILE A 363 1.29 7.81 2.36
CA ILE A 363 1.43 6.34 2.29
C ILE A 363 2.16 5.87 1.02
N TYR A 364 1.95 6.57 -0.11
CA TYR A 364 2.62 6.27 -1.38
C TYR A 364 4.13 6.45 -1.33
N ASP A 365 4.61 7.48 -0.64
CA ASP A 365 6.05 7.76 -0.53
C ASP A 365 6.74 6.61 0.22
N ALA A 366 6.10 6.12 1.28
CA ALA A 366 6.58 4.96 2.03
C ALA A 366 6.62 3.69 1.17
N ILE A 367 5.53 3.41 0.43
CA ILE A 367 5.43 2.24 -0.45
C ILE A 367 6.49 2.30 -1.56
N ASN A 368 6.66 3.46 -2.19
CA ASN A 368 7.59 3.64 -3.31
C ASN A 368 9.05 3.56 -2.87
N GLU A 369 9.41 4.13 -1.71
CA GLU A 369 10.78 4.04 -1.20
C GLU A 369 11.13 2.61 -0.81
N ILE A 370 10.22 1.87 -0.15
CA ILE A 370 10.44 0.45 0.14
C ILE A 370 10.53 -0.37 -1.15
N LYS A 371 9.67 -0.13 -2.14
CA LYS A 371 9.80 -0.76 -3.45
C LYS A 371 11.16 -0.50 -4.09
N SER A 372 11.64 0.75 -4.05
CA SER A 372 12.96 1.14 -4.57
C SER A 372 14.10 0.49 -3.80
N ALA A 373 13.97 0.36 -2.48
CA ALA A 373 14.95 -0.34 -1.65
C ALA A 373 15.00 -1.83 -2.01
N MET A 374 13.85 -2.47 -2.24
CA MET A 374 13.79 -3.85 -2.72
C MET A 374 14.42 -4.01 -4.10
N GLU A 375 14.22 -3.07 -5.04
CA GLU A 375 14.90 -3.07 -6.34
C GLU A 375 16.43 -3.00 -6.18
N GLY A 376 16.93 -2.17 -5.25
CA GLY A 376 18.36 -2.10 -4.91
C GLY A 376 18.91 -3.37 -4.24
N MET A 377 18.04 -4.20 -3.67
CA MET A 377 18.41 -5.51 -3.13
C MET A 377 18.41 -6.61 -4.19
N LEU A 378 17.86 -6.38 -5.38
CA LEU A 378 17.89 -7.36 -6.46
C LEU A 378 19.25 -7.35 -7.15
N ASP A 379 19.76 -8.55 -7.44
CA ASP A 379 20.98 -8.65 -8.22
C ASP A 379 20.70 -8.20 -9.67
N PRO A 380 21.63 -7.47 -10.31
CA PRO A 380 21.44 -6.96 -11.67
C PRO A 380 21.30 -8.12 -12.66
N GLU A 381 20.44 -7.95 -13.67
CA GLU A 381 20.39 -8.87 -14.80
C GLU A 381 21.46 -8.48 -15.83
N PHE A 382 22.15 -9.48 -16.36
CA PHE A 382 23.12 -9.28 -17.43
C PHE A 382 22.41 -9.38 -18.78
N GLU A 383 22.27 -8.26 -19.48
CA GLU A 383 21.79 -8.25 -20.85
C GLU A 383 22.98 -8.26 -21.81
N GLU A 384 22.92 -9.09 -22.84
CA GLU A 384 23.94 -9.15 -23.87
C GLU A 384 23.71 -8.04 -24.90
N LYS A 385 24.60 -7.05 -24.93
CA LYS A 385 24.59 -6.00 -25.93
C LYS A 385 25.62 -6.31 -27.01
N ILE A 386 25.17 -6.39 -28.27
CA ILE A 386 26.08 -6.52 -29.41
C ILE A 386 26.83 -5.21 -29.60
N VAL A 387 28.16 -5.27 -29.59
CA VAL A 387 29.07 -4.12 -29.65
C VAL A 387 29.68 -3.97 -31.04
N ALA A 388 29.89 -5.08 -31.76
CA ALA A 388 30.42 -5.04 -33.11
C ALA A 388 30.05 -6.28 -33.92
N ASN A 389 29.96 -6.09 -35.24
CA ASN A 389 29.84 -7.16 -36.22
C ASN A 389 31.04 -7.11 -37.16
N VAL A 390 31.74 -8.23 -37.30
CA VAL A 390 33.00 -8.32 -38.05
C VAL A 390 32.92 -9.47 -39.04
N GLU A 391 33.13 -9.19 -40.32
CA GLU A 391 33.07 -10.20 -41.39
C GLU A 391 34.47 -10.74 -41.70
N ILE A 392 34.60 -12.06 -41.77
CA ILE A 392 35.84 -12.73 -42.13
C ILE A 392 35.96 -12.82 -43.65
N ARG A 393 37.02 -12.23 -44.21
CA ARG A 393 37.27 -12.18 -45.65
C ARG A 393 38.37 -13.12 -46.11
N GLU A 394 39.39 -13.31 -45.28
CA GLU A 394 40.53 -14.15 -45.59
C GLU A 394 40.97 -14.94 -44.36
N THR A 395 41.57 -16.11 -44.57
CA THR A 395 42.10 -16.93 -43.47
C THR A 395 43.55 -17.31 -43.73
N PHE A 396 44.39 -17.18 -42.71
CA PHE A 396 45.82 -17.46 -42.76
C PHE A 396 46.15 -18.53 -41.73
N LYS A 397 46.75 -19.64 -42.16
CA LYS A 397 47.18 -20.72 -41.25
C LYS A 397 48.64 -20.54 -40.87
N ILE A 398 48.92 -20.34 -39.58
CA ILE A 398 50.28 -20.20 -39.04
C ILE A 398 50.56 -21.34 -38.07
N THR A 399 51.61 -22.13 -38.35
CA THR A 399 51.97 -23.37 -37.65
C THR A 399 52.17 -23.26 -36.13
N LYS A 400 52.42 -22.05 -35.60
CA LYS A 400 52.62 -21.79 -34.15
C LYS A 400 51.48 -21.05 -33.45
N VAL A 401 50.55 -20.45 -34.19
CA VAL A 401 49.55 -19.49 -33.66
C VAL A 401 48.11 -19.90 -33.94
N GLY A 402 47.89 -20.81 -34.90
CA GLY A 402 46.56 -21.25 -35.32
C GLY A 402 46.09 -20.59 -36.61
N THR A 403 44.77 -20.60 -36.84
CA THR A 403 44.13 -19.90 -37.96
C THR A 403 43.87 -18.44 -37.58
N ILE A 404 44.47 -17.50 -38.30
CA ILE A 404 44.22 -16.06 -38.15
C ILE A 404 43.23 -15.63 -39.23
N ALA A 405 42.18 -14.95 -38.82
CA ALA A 405 41.16 -14.42 -39.73
C ALA A 405 41.48 -12.97 -40.08
N GLY A 406 41.66 -12.67 -41.37
CA GLY A 406 41.65 -11.32 -41.92
C GLY A 406 40.21 -10.87 -42.07
N CYS A 407 39.84 -9.84 -41.33
CA CYS A 407 38.45 -9.43 -41.15
C CYS A 407 38.25 -7.93 -41.39
N MET A 408 37.01 -7.54 -41.67
CA MET A 408 36.60 -6.15 -41.75
C MET A 408 35.48 -5.88 -40.75
N VAL A 409 35.62 -4.82 -39.96
CA VAL A 409 34.56 -4.41 -39.02
C VAL A 409 33.43 -3.76 -39.80
N LEU A 410 32.30 -4.45 -39.91
CA LEU A 410 31.11 -3.97 -40.61
C LEU A 410 30.36 -2.92 -39.81
N ASP A 411 30.22 -3.17 -38.50
CA ASP A 411 29.51 -2.27 -37.62
C ASP A 411 30.09 -2.27 -36.20
N GLY A 412 29.98 -1.13 -35.52
CA GLY A 412 30.45 -0.96 -34.15
C GLY A 412 31.97 -0.91 -33.99
N LYS A 413 32.46 -1.38 -32.84
CA LYS A 413 33.87 -1.31 -32.44
C LYS A 413 34.26 -2.57 -31.68
N ILE A 414 35.25 -3.31 -32.18
CA ILE A 414 35.73 -4.52 -31.53
C ILE A 414 36.91 -4.20 -30.62
N THR A 415 36.90 -4.71 -29.39
CA THR A 415 38.02 -4.59 -28.44
C THR A 415 38.67 -5.95 -28.22
N ARG A 416 39.95 -5.95 -27.82
CA ARG A 416 40.69 -7.20 -27.58
C ARG A 416 40.06 -8.09 -26.51
N ASN A 417 39.33 -7.52 -25.55
CA ASN A 417 38.74 -8.24 -24.42
C ASN A 417 37.25 -8.56 -24.62
N SER A 418 36.69 -8.29 -25.81
CA SER A 418 35.28 -8.57 -26.08
C SER A 418 35.04 -10.07 -26.20
N LYS A 419 33.93 -10.55 -25.61
CA LYS A 419 33.41 -11.89 -25.87
C LYS A 419 32.82 -11.93 -27.27
N ILE A 420 33.00 -13.04 -27.97
CA ILE A 420 32.58 -13.19 -29.36
C ILE A 420 31.77 -14.45 -29.59
N ARG A 421 30.89 -14.40 -30.58
CA ARG A 421 30.21 -15.55 -31.17
C ARG A 421 30.42 -15.54 -32.67
N ILE A 422 30.67 -16.72 -33.24
CA ILE A 422 30.81 -16.91 -34.69
C ILE A 422 29.48 -17.41 -35.22
N VAL A 423 28.94 -16.69 -36.20
CA VAL A 423 27.68 -16.98 -36.86
C VAL A 423 27.95 -17.33 -38.32
N ARG A 424 27.48 -18.52 -38.73
CA ARG A 424 27.56 -19.02 -40.10
C ARG A 424 26.14 -19.34 -40.57
N ASP A 425 25.72 -18.75 -41.69
CA ASP A 425 24.37 -18.93 -42.25
C ASP A 425 23.23 -18.69 -41.23
N GLY A 426 23.45 -17.77 -40.27
CA GLY A 426 22.49 -17.44 -39.21
C GLY A 426 22.50 -18.37 -38.00
N VAL A 427 23.41 -19.35 -37.92
CA VAL A 427 23.56 -20.27 -36.80
C VAL A 427 24.85 -20.01 -36.03
N VAL A 428 24.78 -19.98 -34.69
CA VAL A 428 25.97 -19.82 -33.83
C VAL A 428 26.80 -21.11 -33.86
N VAL A 429 28.00 -21.03 -34.43
CA VAL A 429 28.95 -22.15 -34.58
C VAL A 429 29.85 -22.27 -33.35
N TYR A 430 30.25 -21.14 -32.77
CA TYR A 430 31.16 -21.11 -31.63
C TYR A 430 30.95 -19.85 -30.78
N THR A 431 31.16 -19.97 -29.47
CA THR A 431 31.17 -18.85 -28.53
C THR A 431 32.46 -18.90 -27.72
N GLY A 432 33.18 -17.79 -27.63
CA GLY A 432 34.47 -17.73 -26.95
C GLY A 432 35.04 -16.33 -26.83
N GLU A 433 36.34 -16.23 -26.61
CA GLU A 433 37.07 -14.98 -26.43
C GLU A 433 38.15 -14.82 -27.50
N LEU A 434 38.55 -13.57 -27.76
CA LEU A 434 39.63 -13.26 -28.69
C LEU A 434 41.00 -13.56 -28.04
N ALA A 435 41.83 -14.35 -28.70
CA ALA A 435 43.21 -14.58 -28.29
C ALA A 435 44.11 -13.38 -28.63
N SER A 436 43.87 -12.74 -29.79
CA SER A 436 44.62 -11.55 -30.21
C SER A 436 43.82 -10.71 -31.20
N LEU A 437 44.05 -9.41 -31.15
CA LEU A 437 43.51 -8.42 -32.07
C LEU A 437 44.69 -7.62 -32.63
N LYS A 438 44.92 -7.72 -33.94
CA LYS A 438 46.02 -7.04 -34.62
C LYS A 438 45.50 -6.17 -35.75
N ARG A 439 46.21 -5.08 -36.03
CA ARG A 439 46.03 -4.31 -37.26
C ARG A 439 47.37 -4.27 -37.98
N PHE A 440 47.40 -4.79 -39.21
CA PHE A 440 48.64 -5.08 -39.92
C PHE A 440 49.58 -5.99 -39.10
N LYS A 441 50.66 -5.44 -38.52
CA LYS A 441 51.64 -6.19 -37.73
C LYS A 441 51.57 -5.89 -36.23
N ASP A 442 50.82 -4.86 -35.84
CA ASP A 442 50.81 -4.33 -34.48
C ASP A 442 49.59 -4.84 -33.69
N ASP A 443 49.81 -5.18 -32.43
CA ASP A 443 48.75 -5.49 -31.48
C ASP A 443 48.01 -4.21 -31.10
N VAL A 444 46.70 -4.18 -31.35
CA VAL A 444 45.85 -3.01 -31.10
C VAL A 444 44.82 -3.32 -30.02
N LYS A 445 44.47 -2.30 -29.23
CA LYS A 445 43.45 -2.45 -28.17
C LYS A 445 42.04 -2.54 -28.74
N GLU A 446 41.80 -1.84 -29.84
CA GLU A 446 40.48 -1.67 -30.43
C GLU A 446 40.55 -1.38 -31.93
N VAL A 447 39.50 -1.76 -32.66
CA VAL A 447 39.34 -1.46 -34.09
C VAL A 447 37.91 -0.97 -34.35
N ASN A 448 37.80 0.16 -35.03
CA ASN A 448 36.53 0.80 -35.36
C ASN A 448 35.98 0.30 -36.70
N LYS A 449 34.67 0.51 -36.91
CA LYS A 449 33.96 0.32 -38.18
C LYS A 449 34.75 0.81 -39.39
N GLY A 450 34.76 -0.01 -40.45
CA GLY A 450 35.35 0.31 -41.74
C GLY A 450 36.85 0.04 -41.85
N TYR A 451 37.51 -0.38 -40.75
CA TYR A 451 38.92 -0.77 -40.78
C TYR A 451 39.09 -2.29 -40.82
N GLU A 452 40.17 -2.72 -41.49
CA GLU A 452 40.61 -4.11 -41.51
C GLU A 452 41.37 -4.47 -40.24
N CYS A 453 41.17 -5.70 -39.77
CA CYS A 453 41.86 -6.26 -38.61
C CYS A 453 42.16 -7.75 -38.79
N GLY A 454 43.15 -8.22 -38.04
CA GLY A 454 43.45 -9.64 -37.87
C GLY A 454 42.92 -10.10 -36.52
N LEU A 455 42.08 -11.13 -36.54
CA LEU A 455 41.52 -11.76 -35.34
C LEU A 455 42.10 -13.17 -35.19
N ASN A 456 42.42 -13.54 -33.96
CA ASN A 456 42.64 -14.94 -33.58
C ASN A 456 41.70 -15.28 -32.43
N ILE A 457 41.06 -16.44 -32.50
CA ILE A 457 40.04 -16.87 -31.55
C ILE A 457 40.65 -17.92 -30.64
N GLN A 458 40.44 -17.78 -29.34
CA GLN A 458 41.01 -18.71 -28.38
C GLN A 458 40.35 -20.10 -28.55
N ASN A 459 41.18 -21.15 -28.63
CA ASN A 459 40.75 -22.54 -28.71
C ASN A 459 39.82 -22.89 -29.90
N PHE A 460 39.78 -22.07 -30.95
CA PHE A 460 38.97 -22.33 -32.14
C PHE A 460 39.73 -22.00 -33.42
N ASN A 461 39.88 -23.00 -34.30
CA ASN A 461 40.64 -22.87 -35.55
C ASN A 461 39.80 -23.05 -36.82
N ASN A 462 38.52 -23.44 -36.69
CA ASN A 462 37.65 -23.74 -37.83
C ASN A 462 36.90 -22.49 -38.32
N ILE A 463 37.67 -21.51 -38.78
CA ILE A 463 37.18 -20.24 -39.27
C ILE A 463 37.08 -20.29 -40.79
N GLU A 464 35.92 -19.94 -41.35
CA GLU A 464 35.69 -19.91 -42.80
C GLU A 464 35.48 -18.48 -43.31
N VAL A 465 35.74 -18.28 -44.61
CA VAL A 465 35.48 -17.01 -45.28
C VAL A 465 33.98 -16.83 -45.43
N GLY A 466 33.45 -15.66 -45.03
CA GLY A 466 32.02 -15.36 -44.99
C GLY A 466 31.38 -15.51 -43.61
N ASP A 467 32.11 -16.06 -42.61
CA ASP A 467 31.64 -16.12 -41.23
C ASP A 467 31.53 -14.69 -40.64
N ILE A 468 30.48 -14.46 -39.84
CA ILE A 468 30.28 -13.21 -39.09
C ILE A 468 30.67 -13.43 -37.63
N VAL A 469 31.61 -12.64 -37.14
CA VAL A 469 32.00 -12.58 -35.73
C VAL A 469 31.22 -11.45 -35.07
N GLU A 470 30.27 -11.80 -34.21
CA GLU A 470 29.53 -10.85 -33.40
C GLU A 470 30.21 -10.72 -32.03
N ALA A 471 30.71 -9.53 -31.73
CA ALA A 471 31.24 -9.20 -30.42
C ALA A 471 30.13 -8.66 -29.52
N TYR A 472 30.03 -9.16 -28.30
CA TYR A 472 29.02 -8.76 -27.34
C TYR A 472 29.65 -8.48 -25.97
N GLU A 473 29.02 -7.57 -25.25
CA GLU A 473 29.36 -7.24 -23.86
C GLU A 473 28.15 -7.54 -22.97
N GLN A 474 28.42 -8.04 -21.78
CA GLN A 474 27.39 -8.20 -20.75
C GLN A 474 27.27 -6.86 -20.03
N VAL A 475 26.14 -6.20 -20.21
CA VAL A 475 25.83 -4.95 -19.52
C VAL A 475 24.95 -5.27 -18.32
N GLU A 476 25.33 -4.79 -17.14
CA GLU A 476 24.49 -4.87 -15.96
C GLU A 476 23.28 -3.94 -16.14
N VAL A 477 22.09 -4.53 -16.16
CA VAL A 477 20.82 -3.82 -16.19
C VAL A 477 20.17 -3.98 -14.82
N ALA A 478 19.89 -2.85 -14.16
CA ALA A 478 19.18 -2.84 -12.88
C ALA A 478 17.77 -3.39 -13.07
N ARG A 479 17.43 -4.39 -12.27
CA ARG A 479 16.12 -5.06 -12.32
C ARG A 479 15.05 -4.19 -11.66
N LYS A 480 13.87 -4.10 -12.27
CA LYS A 480 12.70 -3.38 -11.71
C LYS A 480 11.64 -4.37 -11.24
N LEU A 481 10.93 -3.99 -10.18
CA LEU A 481 9.87 -4.79 -9.55
C LEU A 481 8.49 -4.58 -10.19
#